data_AF-A0A9Q0T6Z2-F1
#
_entry.id   AF-A0A9Q0T6Z2-F1
#
_cell.length_a   1.000
_cell.length_b   1.000
_cell.length_c   1.000
_cell.angle_alpha   90.00
_cell.angle_beta   90.00
_cell.angle_gamma   90.00
#
_symmetry.space_group_name_H-M   'P 1'
#
loop_
_entity.id
_entity.type
_entity.pdbx_description
1 polymer ?
#
loop_
_entity_poly.entity_id
_entity_poly.type
_entity_poly.pdbx_seq_one_letter_code
_entity_poly.pdbx_strand_id
1 'polypeptide(L)'
;MASLLHHLFSLSLLIIISSTASNQLPQHYVVYMGSSSSGDAPGIAESDHLQLLSSIIPSHESERISLIHHYSHAFKGFSAMLTENEASALAGN
;
A
#
# COMPACT_ATOMS: atom_id res chain seq x y z
N MET A 1 -8.17 -42.75 -20.97
CA MET A 1 -9.15 -41.79 -20.40
C MET A 1 -8.70 -41.23 -19.06
N ALA A 2 -8.24 -42.05 -18.10
CA ALA A 2 -7.78 -41.58 -16.79
C ALA A 2 -6.58 -40.61 -16.81
N SER A 3 -5.58 -40.84 -17.68
CA SER A 3 -4.40 -39.95 -17.79
C SER A 3 -4.75 -38.52 -18.20
N LEU A 4 -5.71 -38.34 -19.11
CA LEU A 4 -6.18 -37.02 -19.55
C LEU A 4 -6.91 -36.28 -18.42
N LEU A 5 -7.69 -37.00 -17.60
CA LEU A 5 -8.35 -36.46 -16.42
C LEU A 5 -7.35 -35.97 -15.37
N HIS A 6 -6.28 -36.73 -15.11
CA HIS A 6 -5.22 -36.33 -14.19
C HIS A 6 -4.46 -35.09 -14.68
N HIS A 7 -4.24 -34.97 -16.00
CA HIS A 7 -3.59 -33.79 -16.57
C HIS A 7 -4.46 -32.54 -16.46
N LEU A 8 -5.76 -32.65 -16.75
CA LEU A 8 -6.71 -31.56 -16.55
C LEU A 8 -6.80 -31.13 -15.08
N PHE A 9 -6.78 -32.11 -14.16
CA PHE A 9 -6.77 -31.84 -12.71
C PHE A 9 -5.48 -31.12 -12.28
N SER A 10 -4.32 -31.58 -12.76
CA SER A 10 -3.03 -30.94 -12.47
C SER A 10 -2.95 -29.52 -13.03
N LEU A 11 -3.50 -29.28 -14.23
CA LEU A 11 -3.51 -27.95 -14.86
C LEU A 11 -4.44 -27.00 -14.11
N SER A 12 -5.61 -27.48 -13.68
CA SER A 12 -6.53 -26.72 -12.82
C SER A 12 -5.86 -26.31 -11.51
N LEU A 13 -5.17 -27.25 -10.85
CA LEU A 13 -4.45 -26.96 -9.61
C LEU A 13 -3.34 -25.91 -9.82
N LEU A 14 -2.60 -25.98 -10.93
CA LEU A 14 -1.57 -25.00 -11.28
C LEU A 14 -2.15 -23.58 -11.47
N ILE A 15 -3.30 -23.47 -12.13
CA ILE A 15 -3.99 -22.18 -12.37
C ILE A 15 -4.45 -21.57 -11.05
N ILE A 16 -5.02 -22.37 -10.14
CA ILE A 16 -5.49 -21.91 -8.82
C ILE A 16 -4.33 -21.41 -7.95
N ILE A 17 -3.18 -22.10 -7.96
CA ILE A 17 -2.01 -21.67 -7.18
C ILE A 17 -1.40 -20.38 -7.75
N SER A 18 -1.47 -20.20 -9.07
CA SER A 18 -0.94 -19.00 -9.73
C SER A 18 -1.84 -17.77 -9.59
N SER A 19 -3.10 -17.96 -9.20
CA SER A 19 -4.05 -16.87 -8.97
C SER A 19 -3.96 -16.36 -7.52
N THR A 20 -2.76 -15.93 -7.13
CA THR A 20 -2.62 -14.98 -6.03
C THR A 20 -3.10 -13.63 -6.56
N ALA A 21 -4.40 -13.35 -6.41
CA ALA A 21 -4.93 -12.04 -6.70
C ALA A 21 -4.15 -11.00 -5.87
N SER A 22 -3.51 -10.03 -6.53
CA SER A 22 -2.99 -8.85 -5.83
C SER A 22 -4.15 -8.27 -5.03
N ASN A 23 -3.97 -8.16 -3.71
CA ASN A 23 -5.02 -7.66 -2.84
C ASN A 23 -5.12 -6.15 -3.10
N GLN A 24 -6.03 -5.77 -4.00
CA GLN A 24 -6.39 -4.38 -4.23
C GLN A 24 -7.25 -3.80 -3.10
N LEU A 25 -7.50 -4.57 -2.04
CA LEU A 25 -8.21 -4.06 -0.88
C LEU A 25 -7.27 -3.15 -0.06
N PRO A 26 -7.71 -1.93 0.30
CA PRO A 26 -6.95 -1.05 1.17
C PRO A 26 -6.63 -1.72 2.52
N GLN A 27 -5.39 -1.60 2.98
CA GLN A 27 -4.92 -2.09 4.28
C GLN A 27 -4.14 -1.00 5.02
N HIS A 28 -3.85 -1.24 6.30
CA HIS A 28 -3.05 -0.33 7.13
C HIS A 28 -1.57 -0.46 6.75
N TYR A 29 -1.02 0.56 6.11
CA TYR A 29 0.40 0.65 5.79
C TYR A 29 1.06 1.76 6.62
N VAL A 30 2.34 1.55 6.95
CA VAL A 30 3.22 2.55 7.57
C VAL A 30 4.24 3.00 6.52
N VAL A 31 4.21 4.29 6.19
CA VAL A 31 5.17 4.94 5.31
C VAL A 31 6.33 5.46 6.17
N TYR A 32 7.51 4.89 5.96
CA TYR A 32 8.75 5.30 6.64
C TYR A 32 9.49 6.34 5.79
N MET A 33 9.81 7.49 6.37
CA MET A 33 10.44 8.63 5.69
C MET A 33 11.84 8.96 6.24
N GLY A 34 12.44 8.04 7.00
CA GLY A 34 13.77 8.23 7.58
C GLY A 34 13.76 8.89 8.97
N SER A 35 14.93 9.34 9.42
CA SER A 35 15.12 10.02 10.71
C SER A 35 15.89 11.33 10.48
N SER A 36 15.20 12.40 10.08
CA SER A 36 15.83 13.72 9.93
C SER A 36 15.96 14.41 11.30
N SER A 37 17.12 15.02 11.57
CA SER A 37 17.43 15.81 12.77
C SER A 37 17.04 17.28 12.64
N SER A 38 16.44 17.69 11.52
CA SER A 38 16.04 19.06 11.23
C SER A 38 14.59 19.29 11.69
N GLY A 39 14.39 20.36 12.46
CA GLY A 39 13.12 20.69 13.08
C GLY A 39 12.04 21.10 12.08
N ASP A 40 11.37 20.11 11.49
CA ASP A 40 10.18 20.33 10.68
C ASP A 40 9.00 20.59 11.62
N ALA A 41 8.37 21.76 11.47
CA ALA A 41 7.18 22.13 12.24
C ALA A 41 6.04 21.12 11.94
N PRO A 42 5.34 20.60 12.96
CA PRO A 42 4.42 19.47 12.80
C PRO A 42 3.30 19.70 11.78
N GLY A 43 2.88 20.95 11.55
CA GLY A 43 1.79 21.28 10.61
C GLY A 43 2.22 21.36 9.13
N ILE A 44 3.50 21.58 8.81
CA ILE A 44 3.97 21.64 7.40
C ILE A 44 4.08 20.21 6.85
N ALA A 45 4.53 19.27 7.69
CA ALA A 45 4.63 17.86 7.32
C ALA A 45 3.25 17.25 7.00
N GLU A 46 2.19 17.63 7.73
CA GLU A 46 0.86 17.05 7.55
C GLU A 46 0.21 17.42 6.20
N SER A 47 0.28 18.70 5.79
CA SER A 47 -0.22 19.11 4.48
C SER A 47 0.53 18.43 3.34
N ASP A 48 1.84 18.29 3.49
CA ASP A 48 2.69 17.65 2.48
C ASP A 48 2.40 16.14 2.38
N HIS A 49 2.14 15.48 3.52
CA HIS A 49 1.74 14.07 3.54
C HIS A 49 0.36 13.84 2.92
N LEU A 50 -0.62 14.71 3.18
CA LEU A 50 -1.94 14.63 2.54
C LEU A 50 -1.86 14.87 1.04
N GLN A 51 -1.03 15.83 0.60
CA GLN A 51 -0.80 16.08 -0.82
C GLN A 51 -0.18 14.84 -1.50
N LEU A 52 0.79 14.22 -0.85
CA LEU A 52 1.43 13.00 -1.33
C LEU A 52 0.43 11.83 -1.42
N LEU A 53 -0.44 11.64 -0.42
CA LEU A 53 -1.53 10.67 -0.48
C LEU A 53 -2.52 10.97 -1.63
N SER A 54 -2.88 12.24 -1.81
CA SER A 54 -3.81 12.67 -2.87
C SER A 54 -3.27 12.45 -4.29
N SER A 55 -1.95 12.37 -4.44
CA SER A 55 -1.31 12.10 -5.74
C SER A 55 -1.37 10.62 -6.15
N ILE A 56 -1.65 9.73 -5.20
CA ILE A 56 -1.55 8.27 -5.38
C ILE A 56 -2.93 7.62 -5.24
N ILE A 57 -3.73 8.06 -4.26
CA ILE A 57 -5.08 7.58 -4.04
C ILE A 57 -6.02 8.23 -5.07
N PRO A 58 -6.82 7.46 -5.82
CA PRO A 58 -7.81 7.99 -6.74
C PRO A 58 -8.81 8.91 -6.04
N SER A 59 -9.20 10.01 -6.68
CA SER A 59 -10.12 11.01 -6.09
C SER A 59 -11.50 10.47 -5.73
N HIS A 60 -11.97 9.40 -6.40
CA HIS A 60 -13.22 8.71 -6.06
C HIS A 60 -13.16 8.01 -4.69
N GLU A 61 -11.96 7.68 -4.20
CA GLU A 61 -11.73 7.08 -2.88
C GLU A 61 -11.12 8.10 -1.90
N SER A 62 -11.52 9.36 -2.03
CA SER A 62 -10.99 10.48 -1.25
C SER A 62 -11.20 10.36 0.25
N GLU A 63 -12.16 9.55 0.70
CA GLU A 63 -12.34 9.17 2.11
C GLU A 63 -11.12 8.44 2.69
N ARG A 64 -10.31 7.77 1.86
CA ARG A 64 -9.06 7.11 2.25
C ARG A 64 -7.88 8.07 2.38
N ILE A 65 -8.01 9.30 1.89
CA ILE A 65 -6.99 10.35 1.98
C ILE A 65 -7.04 10.95 3.39
N SER A 66 -6.59 10.16 4.36
CA SER A 66 -6.47 10.57 5.75
C SER A 66 -5.22 9.95 6.36
N LEU A 67 -4.61 10.71 7.27
CA LEU A 67 -3.50 10.26 8.09
C LEU A 67 -4.07 9.61 9.34
N ILE A 68 -3.78 8.33 9.53
CA ILE A 68 -4.25 7.56 10.69
C ILE A 68 -3.37 7.87 11.89
N HIS A 69 -2.05 7.82 11.69
CA HIS A 69 -1.05 8.19 12.68
C HIS A 69 0.14 8.87 12.06
N HIS A 70 0.73 9.80 12.81
CA HIS A 70 2.00 10.42 12.50
C HIS A 70 3.08 9.88 13.44
N TYR A 71 4.21 9.50 12.87
CA TYR A 71 5.40 9.09 13.60
C TYR A 71 6.45 10.17 13.45
N SER A 72 6.91 10.73 14.57
CA SER A 72 7.88 11.83 14.57
C SER A 72 9.05 11.65 15.54
N HIS A 73 9.00 10.63 16.40
CA HIS A 73 9.92 10.47 17.53
C HIS A 73 11.04 9.45 17.24
N ALA A 74 10.69 8.18 17.04
CA ALA A 74 11.67 7.14 16.68
C ALA A 74 12.10 7.22 15.20
N PHE A 75 11.19 7.69 14.35
CA PHE A 75 11.39 7.96 12.94
C PHE A 75 10.35 8.97 12.46
N LYS A 76 10.56 9.52 11.26
CA LYS A 76 9.60 10.33 10.53
C LYS A 76 8.81 9.43 9.61
N GLY A 77 7.49 9.54 9.64
CA GLY A 77 6.61 8.76 8.80
C GLY A 77 5.16 8.90 9.21
N PHE A 78 4.28 8.16 8.56
CA PHE A 78 2.86 8.15 8.87
C PHE A 78 2.21 6.81 8.53
N SER A 79 0.96 6.59 8.95
CA SER A 79 0.16 5.46 8.50
C SER A 79 -1.10 5.90 7.77
N ALA A 80 -1.49 5.14 6.74
CA ALA A 80 -2.61 5.42 5.87
C ALA A 80 -3.24 4.13 5.31
N MET A 81 -4.47 4.25 4.80
CA MET A 81 -5.18 3.19 4.07
C MET A 81 -4.71 3.13 2.62
N LEU A 82 -3.90 2.12 2.29
CA LEU A 82 -3.30 1.98 0.97
C LEU A 82 -3.56 0.58 0.42
N THR A 83 -3.75 0.48 -0.90
CA THR A 83 -3.67 -0.79 -1.61
C THR A 83 -2.21 -1.19 -1.82
N GLU A 84 -1.95 -2.46 -2.14
CA GLU A 84 -0.60 -2.95 -2.45
C GLU A 84 0.07 -2.14 -3.57
N ASN A 85 -0.69 -1.73 -4.59
CA ASN A 85 -0.20 -0.93 -5.70
C ASN A 85 0.15 0.50 -5.28
N GLU A 86 -0.68 1.13 -4.45
CA GLU A 86 -0.45 2.48 -3.92
C GLU A 86 0.78 2.49 -2.99
N ALA A 87 0.90 1.49 -2.11
CA ALA A 87 2.07 1.33 -1.25
C ALA A 87 3.36 1.08 -2.06
N SER A 88 3.27 0.30 -3.15
CA SER A 88 4.40 0.06 -4.05
C SER A 88 4.80 1.34 -4.80
N ALA A 89 3.84 2.14 -5.23
CA ALA A 89 4.09 3.43 -5.86
C ALA A 89 4.79 4.42 -4.89
N LEU A 90 4.42 4.38 -3.60
CA LEU A 90 5.06 5.16 -2.54
C LEU A 90 6.49 4.72 -2.24
N ALA A 91 6.76 3.41 -2.27
CA ALA A 91 8.07 2.85 -1.94
C ALA A 91 9.10 3.01 -3.08
N GLY A 92 8.64 3.19 -4.32
CA GLY A 92 9.48 3.30 -5.52
C GLY A 92 9.85 4.74 -5.93
N ASN A 93 9.49 5.73 -5.11
CA ASN A 93 9.77 7.15 -5.34
C ASN A 93 10.84 7.65 -4.36
#